data_AF-A0A929N340-F1
#
_entry.id   AF-A0A929N340-F1
#
_cell.length_a   1.000
_cell.length_b   1.000
_cell.length_c   1.000
_cell.angle_alpha   90.00
_cell.angle_beta   90.00
_cell.angle_gamma   90.00
#
_symmetry.space_group_name_H-M   'P 1'
#
loop_
_entity.id
_entity.type
_entity.pdbx_description
1 polymer ?
#
loop_
_entity_poly.entity_id
_entity_poly.type
_entity_poly.pdbx_seq_one_letter_code
_entity_poly.pdbx_strand_id
1 'polypeptide(L)'
;MLIIDGHSMAYRAFYALPADKFVTTTGRYTNAVYGFVSMLTRLLEQEKPTHVAVAFDLSRHSFRTDQYPEYKGTRDATPEEFKGQVGLIEQALGAMGIMSLTKEHYEADDILATVARRGAEAGMRVLVVSGDRDSFQTVGEHVTVLYPGTGPGDLRRMDPAAVEAKYGVPPHRYPEIAALVGEASDNLPGVPGVGPKTAAQWITRFDGLDNLLARADEVGGKRGQALRDHADEVRRNRRLNRLVDDLDLGVGVDDLRRGPTDFAEIQSLFDALEFGSLRQKVRQVAHVGRAGAEGSAAADAPMGGSGAPDVAVGACQEDTDISQWARDNAPVAVLVEGDPRAVAGRVDRLALAGADRALVIDPALLTPAQVDQVGGVLAGGVAVAHDWKGTAHALRAQGWALGEACFDVMLAAYLVAPDQRSYAAADLIDRVLGIDVGGDAPDDALFDLEAEGEGPSVAGARLGRLCAALHPLRAELGEALRGSGEAGLLSDVEMPTAAVLAGMERV
;
A
#
# COMPACT_ATOMS: atom_id res chain seq x y z
N MET A 1 -13.39 -14.10 7.68
CA MET A 1 -13.87 -12.72 7.92
C MET A 1 -12.76 -11.94 8.61
N LEU A 2 -12.58 -10.67 8.23
CA LEU A 2 -11.65 -9.74 8.84
C LEU A 2 -12.45 -8.55 9.41
N ILE A 3 -12.35 -8.29 10.70
CA ILE A 3 -12.95 -7.11 11.34
C ILE A 3 -11.84 -6.28 11.99
N ILE A 4 -11.80 -4.99 11.69
CA ILE A 4 -10.68 -4.10 12.04
C ILE A 4 -11.15 -2.99 12.95
N ASP A 5 -10.39 -2.75 14.01
CA ASP A 5 -10.49 -1.55 14.85
C ASP A 5 -9.93 -0.34 14.09
N GLY A 6 -10.85 0.49 13.58
CA GLY A 6 -10.52 1.63 12.74
C GLY A 6 -9.74 2.70 13.49
N HIS A 7 -10.13 3.03 14.72
CA HIS A 7 -9.46 4.07 15.51
C HIS A 7 -8.08 3.61 15.96
N SER A 8 -7.96 2.39 16.49
CA SER A 8 -6.66 1.85 16.93
C SER A 8 -5.67 1.76 15.77
N MET A 9 -6.10 1.28 14.59
CA MET A 9 -5.24 1.21 13.42
C MET A 9 -4.89 2.60 12.85
N ALA A 10 -5.83 3.55 12.86
CA ALA A 10 -5.57 4.92 12.40
C ALA A 10 -4.58 5.68 13.31
N TYR A 11 -4.73 5.59 14.64
CA TYR A 11 -3.75 6.17 15.56
C TYR A 11 -2.37 5.53 15.40
N ARG A 12 -2.31 4.21 15.21
CA ARG A 12 -1.05 3.53 14.93
C ARG A 12 -0.41 4.02 13.62
N ALA A 13 -1.21 4.20 12.57
CA ALA A 13 -0.75 4.76 11.30
C ALA A 13 -0.16 6.18 11.49
N PHE A 14 -0.89 7.01 12.24
CA PHE A 14 -0.50 8.39 12.54
C PHE A 14 0.85 8.48 13.25
N TYR A 15 1.07 7.68 14.30
CA TYR A 15 2.33 7.71 15.05
C TYR A 15 3.48 6.96 14.38
N ALA A 16 3.19 6.07 13.42
CA ALA A 16 4.21 5.35 12.67
C ALA A 16 4.88 6.19 11.57
N LEU A 17 4.20 7.25 11.10
CA LEU A 17 4.66 8.07 9.98
C LEU A 17 4.78 9.55 10.39
N PRO A 18 5.89 10.22 10.06
CA PRO A 18 6.11 11.63 10.42
C PRO A 18 5.08 12.53 9.71
N ALA A 19 4.23 13.20 10.49
CA ALA A 19 3.11 14.00 9.97
C ALA A 19 3.58 15.14 9.06
N ASP A 20 4.72 15.75 9.36
CA ASP A 20 5.35 16.84 8.61
C ASP A 20 5.79 16.45 7.18
N LYS A 21 6.05 15.15 6.94
CA LYS A 21 6.39 14.64 5.60
C LYS A 21 5.17 14.27 4.76
N PHE A 22 3.98 14.23 5.36
CA PHE A 22 2.74 13.84 4.71
C PHE A 22 1.72 14.97 4.86
N VAL A 23 2.06 16.09 4.23
CA VAL A 23 1.21 17.27 4.15
C VAL A 23 1.02 17.59 2.67
N THR A 24 -0.22 17.71 2.23
CA THR A 24 -0.53 18.09 0.84
C THR A 24 -0.08 19.53 0.55
N THR A 25 -0.02 19.90 -0.72
CA THR A 25 0.22 21.30 -1.14
C THR A 25 -0.79 22.30 -0.55
N THR A 26 -2.00 21.82 -0.19
CA THR A 26 -3.04 22.62 0.48
C THR A 26 -2.90 22.66 2.01
N GLY A 27 -1.83 22.11 2.59
CA GLY A 27 -1.57 22.11 4.03
C GLY A 27 -2.33 21.06 4.84
N ARG A 28 -2.88 20.01 4.20
CA ARG A 28 -3.67 18.97 4.88
C ARG A 28 -2.79 17.78 5.24
N TYR A 29 -2.84 17.34 6.50
CA TYR A 29 -2.15 16.13 6.96
C TYR A 29 -2.82 14.85 6.43
N THR A 30 -2.00 13.90 5.98
CA THR A 30 -2.45 12.67 5.33
C THR A 30 -1.72 11.40 5.79
N ASN A 31 -0.79 11.51 6.75
CA ASN A 31 0.00 10.38 7.26
C ASN A 31 -0.85 9.21 7.78
N ALA A 32 -1.92 9.50 8.53
CA ALA A 32 -2.79 8.46 9.07
C ALA A 32 -3.53 7.72 7.97
N VAL A 33 -4.03 8.44 6.95
CA VAL A 33 -4.72 7.85 5.80
C VAL A 33 -3.77 6.95 5.01
N TYR A 34 -2.57 7.46 4.68
CA TYR A 34 -1.56 6.71 3.93
C TYR A 34 -1.15 5.43 4.65
N GLY A 35 -0.83 5.54 5.96
CA GLY A 35 -0.43 4.41 6.78
C GLY A 35 -1.57 3.40 6.97
N PHE A 36 -2.80 3.87 7.17
CA PHE A 36 -3.98 3.00 7.34
C PHE A 36 -4.23 2.17 6.09
N VAL A 37 -4.31 2.80 4.92
CA VAL A 37 -4.54 2.10 3.64
C VAL A 37 -3.36 1.16 3.32
N SER A 38 -2.12 1.56 3.64
CA SER A 38 -0.95 0.69 3.48
C SER A 38 -1.03 -0.56 4.37
N MET A 39 -1.46 -0.43 5.62
CA MET A 39 -1.66 -1.57 6.52
C MET A 39 -2.83 -2.45 6.08
N LEU A 40 -3.93 -1.83 5.64
CA LEU A 40 -5.10 -2.53 5.14
C LEU A 40 -4.79 -3.35 3.88
N THR A 41 -4.12 -2.76 2.89
CA THR A 41 -3.74 -3.47 1.66
C THR A 41 -2.88 -4.70 1.98
N ARG A 42 -1.89 -4.57 2.86
CA ARG A 42 -1.08 -5.71 3.33
C ARG A 42 -1.93 -6.78 4.04
N LEU A 43 -2.87 -6.39 4.89
CA LEU A 43 -3.80 -7.33 5.55
C LEU A 43 -4.66 -8.09 4.54
N LEU A 44 -5.20 -7.40 3.54
CA LEU A 44 -5.99 -8.01 2.48
C LEU A 44 -5.16 -9.02 1.68
N GLU A 45 -3.95 -8.65 1.29
CA GLU A 45 -3.04 -9.51 0.54
C GLU A 45 -2.69 -10.80 1.30
N GLN A 46 -2.38 -10.67 2.60
CA GLN A 46 -1.94 -11.78 3.44
C GLN A 46 -3.07 -12.72 3.85
N GLU A 47 -4.19 -12.17 4.33
CA GLU A 47 -5.27 -12.98 4.92
C GLU A 47 -6.35 -13.37 3.91
N LYS A 48 -6.37 -12.72 2.74
CA LYS A 48 -7.32 -12.92 1.65
C LYS A 48 -8.79 -13.08 2.10
N PRO A 49 -9.32 -12.15 2.91
CA PRO A 49 -10.65 -12.29 3.49
C PRO A 49 -11.76 -12.12 2.45
N THR A 50 -12.84 -12.90 2.58
CA THR A 50 -14.07 -12.76 1.78
C THR A 50 -15.04 -11.71 2.34
N HIS A 51 -14.98 -11.50 3.66
CA HIS A 51 -15.80 -10.53 4.39
C HIS A 51 -14.88 -9.61 5.16
N VAL A 52 -15.08 -8.30 5.03
CA VAL A 52 -14.24 -7.26 5.62
C VAL A 52 -15.11 -6.12 6.12
N ALA A 53 -14.87 -5.69 7.35
CA ALA A 53 -15.47 -4.49 7.90
C ALA A 53 -14.49 -3.75 8.81
N VAL A 54 -14.74 -2.46 9.03
CA VAL A 54 -13.96 -1.61 9.94
C VAL A 54 -14.90 -0.92 10.91
N ALA A 55 -14.65 -1.02 12.21
CA ALA A 55 -15.44 -0.36 13.24
C ALA A 55 -14.80 0.98 13.65
N PHE A 56 -15.61 2.03 13.79
CA PHE A 56 -15.18 3.33 14.28
C PHE A 56 -16.04 3.79 15.47
N ASP A 57 -15.43 4.48 16.43
CA ASP A 57 -16.14 5.22 17.46
C ASP A 57 -16.84 6.43 16.84
N LEU A 58 -18.13 6.58 17.14
CA LEU A 58 -18.92 7.73 16.66
C LEU A 58 -18.68 8.97 17.53
N SER A 59 -18.41 8.79 18.82
CA SER A 59 -18.14 9.88 19.75
C SER A 59 -17.26 9.42 20.91
N ARG A 60 -16.69 10.38 21.65
CA ARG A 60 -15.98 10.10 22.92
C ARG A 60 -16.92 9.72 24.07
N HIS A 61 -18.23 9.86 23.87
CA HIS A 61 -19.25 9.55 24.86
C HIS A 61 -19.87 8.19 24.58
N SER A 62 -19.83 7.29 25.56
CA SER A 62 -20.39 5.95 25.49
C SER A 62 -21.20 5.64 26.75
N PHE A 63 -21.90 4.52 26.75
CA PHE A 63 -22.59 4.03 27.95
C PHE A 63 -21.63 3.81 29.14
N ARG A 64 -20.32 3.70 28.90
CA ARG A 64 -19.28 3.61 29.94
C ARG A 64 -19.04 4.96 30.60
N THR A 65 -18.99 6.05 29.84
CA THR A 65 -18.86 7.41 30.40
C THR A 65 -20.10 7.85 31.18
N ASP A 66 -21.30 7.34 30.81
CA ASP A 66 -22.53 7.53 31.60
C ASP A 66 -22.43 6.87 32.98
N GLN A 67 -21.76 5.72 33.07
CA GLN A 67 -21.60 4.96 34.32
C GLN A 67 -20.42 5.42 35.18
N TYR A 68 -19.34 5.88 34.53
CA TYR A 68 -18.12 6.34 35.19
C TYR A 68 -17.56 7.55 34.42
N PRO A 69 -17.90 8.78 34.84
CA PRO A 69 -17.51 10.00 34.13
C PRO A 69 -16.00 10.18 33.93
N GLU A 70 -15.18 9.60 34.81
CA GLU A 70 -13.71 9.65 34.72
C GLU A 70 -13.12 8.64 33.73
N TYR A 71 -13.94 7.74 33.15
CA TYR A 71 -13.51 6.75 32.17
C TYR A 71 -12.87 7.40 30.95
N LYS A 72 -11.66 6.96 30.58
CA LYS A 72 -10.84 7.55 29.49
C LYS A 72 -10.59 9.07 29.64
N GLY A 73 -10.88 9.66 30.81
CA GLY A 73 -10.80 11.11 31.06
C GLY A 73 -9.36 11.65 31.12
N THR A 74 -8.37 10.77 31.29
CA THR A 74 -6.93 11.10 31.27
C THR A 74 -6.30 10.97 29.89
N ARG A 75 -7.06 10.57 28.85
CA ARG A 75 -6.54 10.48 27.49
C ARG A 75 -6.26 11.88 26.94
N ASP A 76 -5.11 12.03 26.30
CA ASP A 76 -4.73 13.27 25.64
C ASP A 76 -5.78 13.71 24.61
N ALA A 77 -5.84 15.03 24.39
CA ALA A 77 -6.65 15.58 23.31
C ALA A 77 -6.17 15.01 21.97
N THR A 78 -7.12 14.75 21.05
CA THR A 78 -6.77 14.29 19.70
C THR A 78 -5.86 15.33 19.05
N PRO A 79 -4.66 14.94 18.54
CA PRO A 79 -3.75 15.85 17.87
C PRO A 79 -4.45 16.59 16.73
N GLU A 80 -4.15 17.87 16.54
CA GLU A 80 -4.79 18.69 15.50
C GLU A 80 -4.54 18.12 14.11
N GLU A 81 -3.34 17.58 13.91
CA GLU A 81 -2.88 16.94 12.68
C GLU A 81 -3.67 15.66 12.36
N PHE A 82 -4.28 15.02 13.35
CA PHE A 82 -5.11 13.82 13.15
C PHE A 82 -6.56 14.15 12.79
N LYS A 83 -7.05 15.34 13.17
CA LYS A 83 -8.45 15.71 12.95
C LYS A 83 -8.80 15.70 11.47
N GLY A 84 -9.95 15.10 11.14
CA GLY A 84 -10.43 15.00 9.76
C GLY A 84 -9.75 13.93 8.89
N GLN A 85 -8.74 13.20 9.39
CA GLN A 85 -8.16 12.05 8.68
C GLN A 85 -9.05 10.81 8.75
N VAL A 86 -9.82 10.61 9.83
CA VAL A 86 -10.76 9.47 9.96
C VAL A 86 -11.82 9.49 8.85
N GLY A 87 -12.41 10.64 8.56
CA GLY A 87 -13.39 10.75 7.46
C GLY A 87 -12.80 10.45 6.08
N LEU A 88 -11.51 10.74 5.86
CA LEU A 88 -10.81 10.33 4.62
C LEU A 88 -10.57 8.83 4.57
N ILE A 89 -10.29 8.20 5.71
CA ILE A 89 -10.16 6.75 5.80
C ILE A 89 -11.50 6.09 5.47
N GLU A 90 -12.62 6.59 5.99
CA GLU A 90 -13.96 6.09 5.67
C GLU A 90 -14.29 6.21 4.18
N GLN A 91 -13.93 7.33 3.54
CA GLN A 91 -14.07 7.51 2.09
C GLN A 91 -13.23 6.49 1.32
N ALA A 92 -11.97 6.28 1.71
CA ALA A 92 -11.11 5.28 1.08
C ALA A 92 -11.67 3.85 1.26
N LEU A 93 -12.21 3.53 2.44
CA LEU A 93 -12.84 2.23 2.71
C LEU A 93 -14.07 2.01 1.83
N GLY A 94 -14.95 3.01 1.72
CA GLY A 94 -16.12 2.97 0.84
C GLY A 94 -15.73 2.69 -0.61
N ALA A 95 -14.76 3.46 -1.14
CA ALA A 95 -14.25 3.28 -2.48
C ALA A 95 -13.52 1.93 -2.68
N MET A 96 -12.98 1.32 -1.61
CA MET A 96 -12.41 -0.04 -1.64
C MET A 96 -13.45 -1.16 -1.54
N GLY A 97 -14.74 -0.83 -1.40
CA GLY A 97 -15.83 -1.79 -1.23
C GLY A 97 -15.86 -2.42 0.17
N ILE A 98 -15.43 -1.68 1.20
CA ILE A 98 -15.34 -2.15 2.58
C ILE A 98 -16.30 -1.33 3.45
N MET A 99 -17.12 -2.02 4.23
CA MET A 99 -18.12 -1.39 5.09
C MET A 99 -17.49 -0.82 6.36
N SER A 100 -17.75 0.46 6.62
CA SER A 100 -17.50 1.10 7.92
C SER A 100 -18.71 0.94 8.83
N LEU A 101 -18.49 0.50 10.06
CA LEU A 101 -19.52 0.28 11.07
C LEU A 101 -19.36 1.27 12.21
N THR A 102 -20.45 1.90 12.61
CA THR A 102 -20.53 2.77 13.78
C THR A 102 -21.81 2.48 14.54
N LYS A 103 -21.83 2.77 15.84
CA LYS A 103 -23.03 2.63 16.67
C LYS A 103 -23.05 3.75 17.70
N GLU A 104 -24.15 4.49 17.75
CA GLU A 104 -24.35 5.53 18.77
C GLU A 104 -24.35 4.90 20.17
N HIS A 105 -23.73 5.58 21.14
CA HIS A 105 -23.57 5.16 22.54
C HIS A 105 -22.68 3.94 22.81
N TYR A 106 -22.14 3.27 21.79
CA TYR A 106 -21.24 2.12 21.93
C TYR A 106 -19.90 2.40 21.28
N GLU A 107 -18.87 1.68 21.72
CA GLU A 107 -17.50 1.86 21.24
C GLU A 107 -17.21 0.87 20.10
N ALA A 108 -16.17 1.15 19.33
CA ALA A 108 -15.73 0.28 18.23
C ALA A 108 -15.51 -1.16 18.73
N ASP A 109 -14.96 -1.34 19.94
CA ASP A 109 -14.69 -2.66 20.53
C ASP A 109 -15.95 -3.51 20.74
N ASP A 110 -17.09 -2.88 21.08
CA ASP A 110 -18.37 -3.59 21.23
C ASP A 110 -18.89 -4.06 19.84
N ILE A 111 -18.66 -3.25 18.80
CA ILE A 111 -18.94 -3.65 17.41
C ILE A 111 -18.03 -4.81 17.00
N LEU A 112 -16.73 -4.76 17.30
CA LEU A 112 -15.79 -5.86 17.03
C LEU A 112 -16.26 -7.16 17.68
N ALA A 113 -16.62 -7.13 18.96
CA ALA A 113 -17.11 -8.29 19.70
C ALA A 113 -18.39 -8.86 19.09
N THR A 114 -19.35 -7.99 18.77
CA THR A 114 -20.63 -8.37 18.16
C THR A 114 -20.41 -9.04 16.79
N VAL A 115 -19.62 -8.42 15.91
CA VAL A 115 -19.33 -8.97 14.58
C VAL A 115 -18.55 -10.27 14.71
N ALA A 116 -17.55 -10.34 15.59
CA ALA A 116 -16.73 -11.53 15.79
C ALA A 116 -17.56 -12.74 16.23
N ARG A 117 -18.46 -12.56 17.21
CA ARG A 117 -19.39 -13.60 17.65
C ARG A 117 -20.29 -14.06 16.50
N ARG A 118 -20.93 -13.14 15.78
CA ARG A 118 -21.81 -13.47 14.65
C ARG A 118 -21.08 -14.25 13.55
N GLY A 119 -19.84 -13.86 13.22
CA GLY A 119 -19.03 -14.59 12.24
C GLY A 119 -18.67 -15.99 12.71
N ALA A 120 -18.30 -16.15 13.99
CA ALA A 120 -18.01 -17.45 14.58
C ALA A 120 -19.25 -18.37 14.59
N GLU A 121 -20.43 -17.84 14.96
CA GLU A 121 -21.71 -18.57 14.92
C GLU A 121 -22.11 -18.98 13.50
N ALA A 122 -21.73 -18.18 12.50
CA ALA A 122 -21.88 -18.52 11.09
C ALA A 122 -20.80 -19.52 10.57
N GLY A 123 -19.96 -20.07 11.45
CA GLY A 123 -18.91 -21.04 11.10
C GLY A 123 -17.73 -20.44 10.34
N MET A 124 -17.54 -19.12 10.38
CA MET A 124 -16.44 -18.44 9.70
C MET A 124 -15.19 -18.45 10.56
N ARG A 125 -14.02 -18.57 9.92
CA ARG A 125 -12.74 -18.17 10.53
C ARG A 125 -12.70 -16.64 10.63
N VAL A 126 -12.66 -16.11 11.84
CA VAL A 126 -12.68 -14.67 12.13
C VAL A 126 -11.30 -14.19 12.58
N LEU A 127 -10.85 -13.09 11.98
CA LEU A 127 -9.66 -12.36 12.38
C LEU A 127 -10.09 -10.97 12.88
N VAL A 128 -9.75 -10.66 14.13
CA VAL A 128 -10.00 -9.35 14.74
C VAL A 128 -8.68 -8.58 14.79
N VAL A 129 -8.58 -7.44 14.11
CA VAL A 129 -7.37 -6.60 14.13
C VAL A 129 -7.57 -5.46 15.11
N SER A 130 -6.90 -5.49 16.25
CA SER A 130 -6.93 -4.40 17.23
C SER A 130 -5.62 -4.31 18.02
N GLY A 131 -5.25 -3.07 18.37
CA GLY A 131 -4.17 -2.78 19.32
C GLY A 131 -4.59 -2.85 20.80
N ASP A 132 -5.89 -2.99 21.07
CA ASP A 132 -6.42 -3.09 22.42
C ASP A 132 -6.41 -4.55 22.90
N ARG A 133 -6.04 -4.74 24.17
CA ARG A 133 -6.03 -6.06 24.80
C ARG A 133 -7.42 -6.51 25.21
N ASP A 134 -8.38 -5.60 25.35
CA ASP A 134 -9.77 -5.96 25.64
C ASP A 134 -10.37 -6.82 24.55
N SER A 135 -9.89 -6.69 23.31
CA SER A 135 -10.25 -7.56 22.19
C SER A 135 -9.94 -9.04 22.45
N PHE A 136 -9.03 -9.39 23.37
CA PHE A 136 -8.72 -10.79 23.69
C PHE A 136 -9.93 -11.55 24.24
N GLN A 137 -10.92 -10.87 24.82
CA GLN A 137 -12.15 -11.54 25.26
C GLN A 137 -12.98 -12.12 24.10
N THR A 138 -12.73 -11.67 22.86
CA THR A 138 -13.36 -12.22 21.65
C THR A 138 -12.70 -13.51 21.16
N VAL A 139 -11.50 -13.84 21.64
CA VAL A 139 -10.72 -15.00 21.17
C VAL A 139 -11.40 -16.29 21.59
N GLY A 140 -11.54 -17.20 20.62
CA GLY A 140 -12.20 -18.48 20.80
C GLY A 140 -11.76 -19.48 19.74
N GLU A 141 -12.53 -20.55 19.54
CA GLU A 141 -12.21 -21.61 18.57
C GLU A 141 -12.12 -21.08 17.13
N HIS A 142 -13.04 -20.18 16.75
CA HIS A 142 -13.12 -19.62 15.40
C HIS A 142 -12.57 -18.19 15.29
N VAL A 143 -12.19 -17.57 16.41
CA VAL A 143 -11.79 -16.15 16.47
C VAL A 143 -10.35 -16.04 16.92
N THR A 144 -9.51 -15.40 16.11
CA THR A 144 -8.12 -15.06 16.44
C THR A 144 -7.94 -13.55 16.39
N VAL A 145 -7.30 -12.97 17.42
CA VAL A 145 -6.93 -11.55 17.40
C VAL A 145 -5.56 -11.39 16.74
N LEU A 146 -5.44 -10.50 15.78
CA LEU A 146 -4.19 -10.02 15.21
C LEU A 146 -3.73 -8.79 15.99
N TYR A 147 -2.88 -9.04 16.99
CA TYR A 147 -2.37 -8.02 17.90
C TYR A 147 -1.04 -7.46 17.39
N PRO A 148 -0.85 -6.13 17.35
CA PRO A 148 0.39 -5.56 16.87
C PRO A 148 1.63 -6.00 17.67
N GLY A 149 2.65 -6.45 16.95
CA GLY A 149 3.93 -6.87 17.49
C GLY A 149 4.91 -5.73 17.73
N THR A 150 6.17 -6.12 18.00
CA THR A 150 7.27 -5.21 18.35
C THR A 150 7.93 -4.58 17.13
N GLY A 151 7.79 -5.20 15.94
CA GLY A 151 8.33 -4.68 14.68
C GLY A 151 7.31 -3.88 13.87
N PRO A 152 7.76 -2.99 12.96
CA PRO A 152 6.90 -2.33 11.99
C PRO A 152 6.14 -3.36 11.12
N GLY A 153 4.82 -3.38 11.22
CA GLY A 153 3.97 -4.32 10.48
C GLY A 153 4.04 -5.80 10.92
N ASP A 154 4.60 -6.08 12.11
CA ASP A 154 4.47 -7.38 12.77
C ASP A 154 3.08 -7.52 13.41
N LEU A 155 2.38 -8.61 13.13
CA LEU A 155 1.07 -8.93 13.71
C LEU A 155 1.14 -10.32 14.36
N ARG A 156 1.02 -10.32 15.69
CA ARG A 156 1.00 -11.54 16.50
C ARG A 156 -0.40 -12.12 16.51
N ARG A 157 -0.50 -13.41 16.17
CA ARG A 157 -1.74 -14.17 16.27
C ARG A 157 -1.98 -14.56 17.73
N MET A 158 -3.04 -14.04 18.31
CA MET A 158 -3.50 -14.33 19.66
C MET A 158 -4.72 -15.26 19.55
N ASP A 159 -4.43 -16.55 19.47
CA ASP A 159 -5.41 -17.64 19.60
C ASP A 159 -5.58 -18.03 21.09
N PRO A 160 -6.48 -18.97 21.45
CA PRO A 160 -6.68 -19.35 22.84
C PRO A 160 -5.40 -19.79 23.55
N ALA A 161 -4.53 -20.55 22.88
CA ALA A 161 -3.29 -21.06 23.45
C ALA A 161 -2.27 -19.93 23.66
N ALA A 162 -2.14 -19.00 22.71
CA ALA A 162 -1.25 -17.85 22.82
C ALA A 162 -1.66 -16.89 23.93
N VAL A 163 -2.96 -16.67 24.12
CA VAL A 163 -3.50 -15.86 25.23
C VAL A 163 -3.20 -16.54 26.57
N GLU A 164 -3.51 -17.84 26.69
CA GLU A 164 -3.28 -18.60 27.92
C GLU A 164 -1.80 -18.69 28.28
N ALA A 165 -0.92 -18.95 27.31
CA ALA A 165 0.52 -19.01 27.54
C ALA A 165 1.09 -17.66 28.05
N LYS A 166 0.53 -16.54 27.58
CA LYS A 166 1.02 -15.20 27.93
C LYS A 166 0.43 -14.67 29.24
N TYR A 167 -0.86 -14.91 29.48
CA TYR A 167 -1.59 -14.30 30.60
C TYR A 167 -1.95 -15.29 31.72
N GLY A 168 -1.76 -16.60 31.49
CA GLY A 168 -2.00 -17.66 32.49
C GLY A 168 -3.47 -17.98 32.74
N VAL A 169 -4.38 -17.46 31.92
CA VAL A 169 -5.83 -17.74 31.95
C VAL A 169 -6.37 -17.84 30.53
N PRO A 170 -7.46 -18.61 30.31
CA PRO A 170 -8.12 -18.64 29.01
C PRO A 170 -8.73 -17.27 28.64
N PRO A 171 -8.94 -17.00 27.34
CA PRO A 171 -9.36 -15.67 26.87
C PRO A 171 -10.62 -15.10 27.52
N HIS A 172 -11.64 -15.92 27.77
CA HIS A 172 -12.89 -15.49 28.42
C HIS A 172 -12.69 -14.96 29.85
N ARG A 173 -11.56 -15.29 30.50
CA ARG A 173 -11.18 -14.77 31.83
C ARG A 173 -10.17 -13.62 31.79
N TYR A 174 -9.65 -13.26 30.61
CA TYR A 174 -8.74 -12.11 30.50
C TYR A 174 -9.31 -10.82 31.10
N PRO A 175 -10.60 -10.47 30.88
CA PRO A 175 -11.18 -9.27 31.50
C PRO A 175 -11.19 -9.28 33.03
N GLU A 176 -11.15 -10.47 33.66
CA GLU A 176 -11.07 -10.58 35.13
C GLU A 176 -9.66 -10.22 35.63
N ILE A 177 -8.63 -10.57 34.85
CA ILE A 177 -7.26 -10.10 35.11
C ILE A 177 -7.20 -8.57 34.95
N ALA A 178 -7.72 -8.05 33.85
CA ALA A 178 -7.74 -6.61 33.58
C ALA A 178 -8.44 -5.83 34.71
N ALA A 179 -9.57 -6.32 35.21
CA ALA A 179 -10.30 -5.69 36.31
C ALA A 179 -9.49 -5.61 37.62
N LEU A 180 -8.68 -6.65 37.91
CA LEU A 180 -7.82 -6.71 39.10
C LEU A 180 -6.55 -5.86 38.96
N VAL A 181 -5.94 -5.85 37.79
CA VAL A 181 -4.68 -5.15 37.52
C VAL A 181 -4.92 -3.65 37.29
N GLY A 182 -6.07 -3.30 36.70
CA GLY A 182 -6.39 -1.96 36.26
C GLY A 182 -5.78 -1.61 34.90
N GLU A 183 -6.30 -0.53 34.33
CA GLU A 183 -5.97 -0.05 32.99
C GLU A 183 -5.78 1.46 32.99
N ALA A 184 -4.52 1.88 32.90
CA ALA A 184 -4.15 3.29 32.97
C ALA A 184 -4.69 4.11 31.77
N SER A 185 -4.72 3.51 30.57
CA SER A 185 -5.25 4.15 29.35
C SER A 185 -6.73 4.49 29.42
N ASP A 186 -7.46 3.76 30.27
CA ASP A 186 -8.91 3.87 30.45
C ASP A 186 -9.27 4.53 31.79
N ASN A 187 -8.26 4.94 32.55
CA ASN A 187 -8.39 5.52 33.89
C ASN A 187 -9.14 4.59 34.86
N LEU A 188 -8.88 3.28 34.77
CA LEU A 188 -9.43 2.25 35.65
C LEU A 188 -8.37 1.81 36.66
N PRO A 189 -8.38 2.32 37.91
CA PRO A 189 -7.44 1.88 38.93
C PRO A 189 -7.69 0.41 39.29
N GLY A 190 -6.62 -0.37 39.39
CA GLY A 190 -6.66 -1.76 39.86
C GLY A 190 -6.26 -1.88 41.33
N VAL A 191 -6.15 -3.12 41.81
CA VAL A 191 -5.78 -3.40 43.19
C VAL A 191 -4.28 -3.12 43.41
N PRO A 192 -3.91 -2.24 44.35
CA PRO A 192 -2.50 -1.92 44.61
C PRO A 192 -1.64 -3.15 44.90
N GLY A 193 -0.54 -3.27 44.16
CA GLY A 193 0.43 -4.37 44.32
C GLY A 193 -0.01 -5.71 43.70
N VAL A 194 -1.10 -5.74 42.94
CA VAL A 194 -1.57 -6.90 42.17
C VAL A 194 -1.22 -6.71 40.69
N GLY A 195 -0.22 -7.46 40.22
CA GLY A 195 0.14 -7.51 38.80
C GLY A 195 -0.48 -8.71 38.07
N PRO A 196 -0.30 -8.81 36.74
CA PRO A 196 -0.94 -9.85 35.91
C PRO A 196 -0.74 -11.28 36.41
N LYS A 197 0.48 -11.63 36.84
CA LYS A 197 0.79 -12.97 37.38
C LYS A 197 0.01 -13.30 38.66
N THR A 198 -0.11 -12.33 39.57
CA THR A 198 -0.85 -12.51 40.83
C THR A 198 -2.34 -12.63 40.54
N ALA A 199 -2.87 -11.77 39.66
CA ALA A 199 -4.27 -11.83 39.24
C ALA A 199 -4.61 -13.18 38.60
N ALA A 200 -3.80 -13.67 37.64
CA ALA A 200 -3.98 -14.98 37.02
C ALA A 200 -4.01 -16.12 38.04
N GLN A 201 -3.08 -16.10 39.01
CA GLN A 201 -3.04 -17.09 40.10
C GLN A 201 -4.31 -17.06 40.96
N TRP A 202 -4.84 -15.88 41.26
CA TRP A 202 -6.08 -15.74 42.03
C TRP A 202 -7.30 -16.23 41.25
N ILE A 203 -7.45 -15.80 40.00
CA ILE A 203 -8.54 -16.22 39.12
C ILE A 203 -8.54 -17.75 38.93
N THR A 204 -7.36 -18.35 38.78
CA THR A 204 -7.24 -19.81 38.67
C THR A 204 -7.57 -20.51 39.98
N ARG A 205 -7.02 -20.02 41.11
CA ARG A 205 -7.22 -20.65 42.43
C ARG A 205 -8.67 -20.61 42.90
N PHE A 206 -9.34 -19.49 42.72
CA PHE A 206 -10.71 -19.28 43.19
C PHE A 206 -11.75 -19.62 42.13
N ASP A 207 -11.32 -20.00 40.93
CA ASP A 207 -12.18 -20.29 39.80
C ASP A 207 -13.10 -19.11 39.42
N GLY A 208 -12.46 -17.97 39.12
CA GLY A 208 -13.14 -16.77 38.64
C GLY A 208 -13.21 -15.62 39.65
N LEU A 209 -13.46 -14.42 39.13
CA LEU A 209 -13.48 -13.18 39.90
C LEU A 209 -14.57 -13.13 40.98
N ASP A 210 -15.79 -13.59 40.66
CA ASP A 210 -16.91 -13.55 41.61
C ASP A 210 -16.61 -14.41 42.85
N ASN A 211 -16.03 -15.60 42.64
CA ASN A 211 -15.61 -16.49 43.71
C ASN A 211 -14.45 -15.90 44.53
N LEU A 212 -13.48 -15.25 43.87
CA LEU A 212 -12.39 -14.54 44.55
C LEU A 212 -12.93 -13.44 45.48
N LEU A 213 -13.89 -12.64 44.99
CA LEU A 213 -14.47 -11.55 45.77
C LEU A 213 -15.38 -12.05 46.90
N ALA A 214 -16.13 -13.13 46.69
CA ALA A 214 -16.95 -13.76 47.72
C ALA A 214 -16.11 -14.38 48.86
N ARG A 215 -14.87 -14.78 48.55
CA ARG A 215 -13.93 -15.43 49.49
C ARG A 215 -12.69 -14.58 49.75
N ALA A 216 -12.80 -13.25 49.63
CA ALA A 216 -11.67 -12.33 49.73
C ALA A 216 -10.94 -12.40 51.09
N ASP A 217 -11.62 -12.86 52.15
CA ASP A 217 -11.03 -13.07 53.48
C ASP A 217 -9.99 -14.18 53.52
N GLU A 218 -10.02 -15.14 52.57
CA GLU A 218 -9.02 -16.20 52.45
C GLU A 218 -7.70 -15.71 51.81
N VAL A 219 -7.71 -14.51 51.22
CA VAL A 219 -6.53 -13.87 50.67
C VAL A 219 -5.84 -13.11 51.80
N GLY A 220 -4.74 -13.69 52.30
CA GLY A 220 -3.95 -13.10 53.38
C GLY A 220 -2.97 -12.01 52.93
N GLY A 221 -2.39 -11.32 53.91
CA GLY A 221 -1.32 -10.34 53.72
C GLY A 221 -1.78 -9.00 53.15
N LYS A 222 -0.81 -8.12 52.85
CA LYS A 222 -1.08 -6.73 52.39
C LYS A 222 -1.90 -6.68 51.09
N ARG A 223 -1.66 -7.62 50.16
CA ARG A 223 -2.40 -7.71 48.88
C ARG A 223 -3.86 -8.13 49.08
N GLY A 224 -4.13 -9.00 50.06
CA GLY A 224 -5.49 -9.40 50.40
C GLY A 224 -6.28 -8.29 51.07
N GLN A 225 -5.64 -7.47 51.91
CA GLN A 225 -6.25 -6.25 52.44
C GLN A 225 -6.58 -5.27 51.30
N ALA A 226 -5.63 -5.01 50.40
CA ALA A 226 -5.88 -4.16 49.24
C ALA A 226 -7.03 -4.67 48.35
N LEU A 227 -7.13 -5.99 48.13
CA LEU A 227 -8.25 -6.57 47.38
C LEU A 227 -9.60 -6.26 48.04
N ARG A 228 -9.68 -6.36 49.38
CA ARG A 228 -10.91 -6.05 50.14
C ARG A 228 -11.23 -4.56 50.12
N ASP A 229 -10.22 -3.71 50.26
CA ASP A 229 -10.37 -2.25 50.24
C ASP A 229 -10.82 -1.72 48.86
N HIS A 230 -10.41 -2.40 47.78
CA HIS A 230 -10.70 -1.99 46.39
C HIS A 230 -11.73 -2.90 45.68
N ALA A 231 -12.48 -3.73 46.41
CA ALA A 231 -13.38 -4.73 45.82
C ALA A 231 -14.46 -4.10 44.90
N ASP A 232 -15.00 -2.94 45.29
CA ASP A 232 -16.03 -2.27 44.49
C ASP A 232 -15.48 -1.64 43.21
N GLU A 233 -14.25 -1.16 43.24
CA GLU A 233 -13.53 -0.68 42.04
C GLU A 233 -13.31 -1.82 41.06
N VAL A 234 -12.88 -3.00 41.54
CA VAL A 234 -12.71 -4.19 40.71
C VAL A 234 -14.02 -4.64 40.08
N ARG A 235 -15.14 -4.64 40.83
CA ARG A 235 -16.47 -4.94 40.29
C ARG A 235 -16.89 -3.95 39.22
N ARG A 236 -16.63 -2.65 39.43
CA ARG A 236 -16.88 -1.60 38.42
C ARG A 236 -16.03 -1.83 37.18
N ASN A 237 -14.72 -2.05 37.33
CA ASN A 237 -13.81 -2.29 36.21
C ASN A 237 -14.27 -3.50 35.39
N ARG A 238 -14.69 -4.60 36.04
CA ARG A 238 -15.21 -5.78 35.35
C ARG A 238 -16.49 -5.50 34.55
N ARG A 239 -17.36 -4.63 35.05
CA ARG A 239 -18.56 -4.21 34.32
C ARG A 239 -18.20 -3.33 33.12
N LEU A 240 -17.27 -2.40 33.29
CA LEU A 240 -16.86 -1.48 32.24
C LEU A 240 -16.06 -2.18 31.13
N ASN A 241 -15.11 -3.05 31.44
CA ASN A 241 -14.28 -3.73 30.43
C ASN A 241 -14.97 -4.91 29.71
N ARG A 242 -16.20 -5.24 30.12
CA ARG A 242 -17.00 -6.24 29.42
C ARG A 242 -17.49 -5.62 28.11
N LEU A 243 -17.16 -6.26 26.99
CA LEU A 243 -17.69 -5.87 25.70
C LEU A 243 -19.12 -6.36 25.54
N VAL A 244 -19.93 -5.55 24.86
CA VAL A 244 -21.27 -5.93 24.42
C VAL A 244 -21.13 -6.63 23.07
N ASP A 245 -21.60 -7.87 22.98
CA ASP A 245 -21.43 -8.74 21.80
C ASP A 245 -22.76 -9.10 21.09
N ASP A 246 -23.85 -8.45 21.48
CA ASP A 246 -25.21 -8.67 20.98
C ASP A 246 -25.87 -7.39 20.42
N LEU A 247 -25.07 -6.39 20.04
CA LEU A 247 -25.59 -5.14 19.48
C LEU A 247 -26.41 -5.36 18.20
N ASP A 248 -27.53 -4.66 18.07
CA ASP A 248 -28.22 -4.54 16.78
C ASP A 248 -27.50 -3.51 15.89
N LEU A 249 -26.72 -4.00 14.93
CA LEU A 249 -25.95 -3.19 13.98
C LEU A 249 -26.75 -2.83 12.72
N GLY A 250 -27.98 -3.34 12.54
CA GLY A 250 -28.75 -3.15 11.31
C GLY A 250 -28.21 -3.86 10.07
N VAL A 251 -27.12 -4.63 10.20
CA VAL A 251 -26.48 -5.41 9.14
C VAL A 251 -26.18 -6.84 9.61
N GLY A 252 -26.26 -7.79 8.69
CA GLY A 252 -25.88 -9.18 8.87
C GLY A 252 -24.45 -9.48 8.42
N VAL A 253 -23.98 -10.70 8.66
CA VAL A 253 -22.61 -11.11 8.27
C VAL A 253 -22.44 -11.09 6.75
N ASP A 254 -23.46 -11.49 5.98
CA ASP A 254 -23.41 -11.48 4.51
C ASP A 254 -23.28 -10.07 3.90
N ASP A 255 -23.77 -9.03 4.60
CA ASP A 255 -23.62 -7.63 4.16
C ASP A 255 -22.16 -7.16 4.26
N LEU A 256 -21.34 -7.85 5.05
CA LEU A 256 -19.91 -7.56 5.22
C LEU A 256 -19.05 -8.20 4.13
N ARG A 257 -19.65 -8.82 3.11
CA ARG A 257 -18.93 -9.28 1.92
C ARG A 257 -18.22 -8.11 1.27
N ARG A 258 -16.96 -8.33 0.91
CA ARG A 258 -16.19 -7.29 0.25
C ARG A 258 -16.79 -6.97 -1.13
N GLY A 259 -17.12 -5.70 -1.34
CA GLY A 259 -17.60 -5.18 -2.62
C GLY A 259 -16.49 -4.96 -3.65
N PRO A 260 -16.84 -4.59 -4.89
CA PRO A 260 -15.87 -4.14 -5.88
C PRO A 260 -15.20 -2.83 -5.41
N THR A 261 -13.95 -2.66 -5.81
CA THR A 261 -13.24 -1.39 -5.63
C THR A 261 -13.64 -0.44 -6.75
N ASP A 262 -14.14 0.74 -6.40
CA ASP A 262 -14.38 1.84 -7.33
C ASP A 262 -13.05 2.54 -7.62
N PHE A 263 -12.49 2.24 -8.79
CA PHE A 263 -11.22 2.84 -9.18
C PHE A 263 -11.35 4.32 -9.50
N ALA A 264 -12.49 4.81 -10.00
CA ALA A 264 -12.65 6.23 -10.28
C ALA A 264 -12.67 7.04 -8.98
N GLU A 265 -13.39 6.57 -7.97
CA GLU A 265 -13.47 7.21 -6.66
C GLU A 265 -12.12 7.14 -5.92
N ILE A 266 -11.44 5.98 -5.92
CA ILE A 266 -10.09 5.87 -5.35
C ILE A 266 -9.09 6.79 -6.03
N GLN A 267 -9.14 6.89 -7.37
CA GLN A 267 -8.24 7.78 -8.11
C GLN A 267 -8.49 9.24 -7.74
N SER A 268 -9.74 9.69 -7.77
CA SER A 268 -10.11 11.05 -7.37
C SER A 268 -9.69 11.37 -5.93
N LEU A 269 -9.90 10.43 -4.99
CA LEU A 269 -9.50 10.60 -3.60
C LEU A 269 -7.97 10.69 -3.47
N PHE A 270 -7.23 9.79 -4.12
CA PHE A 270 -5.77 9.78 -4.01
C PHE A 270 -5.14 10.96 -4.76
N ASP A 271 -5.80 11.55 -5.75
CA ASP A 271 -5.36 12.78 -6.42
C ASP A 271 -5.45 13.95 -5.46
N ALA A 272 -6.57 14.07 -4.76
CA ALA A 272 -6.77 15.09 -3.74
C ALA A 272 -5.82 14.94 -2.54
N LEU A 273 -5.39 13.70 -2.25
CA LEU A 273 -4.45 13.39 -1.16
C LEU A 273 -2.99 13.30 -1.62
N GLU A 274 -2.70 13.52 -2.91
CA GLU A 274 -1.36 13.46 -3.52
C GLU A 274 -0.65 12.10 -3.32
N PHE A 275 -1.42 11.00 -3.28
CA PHE A 275 -0.88 9.64 -3.13
C PHE A 275 -0.57 9.01 -4.50
N GLY A 276 0.71 8.91 -4.86
CA GLY A 276 1.16 8.21 -6.07
C GLY A 276 1.24 6.69 -5.89
N SER A 277 2.17 6.22 -5.07
CA SER A 277 2.51 4.79 -4.90
C SER A 277 1.40 3.93 -4.27
N LEU A 278 0.47 4.53 -3.54
CA LEU A 278 -0.59 3.80 -2.83
C LEU A 278 -1.68 3.27 -3.77
N ARG A 279 -1.86 3.89 -4.94
CA ARG A 279 -2.84 3.48 -5.96
C ARG A 279 -2.59 2.06 -6.43
N GLN A 280 -1.32 1.74 -6.69
CA GLN A 280 -0.90 0.44 -7.18
C GLN A 280 -1.17 -0.64 -6.14
N LYS A 281 -0.89 -0.38 -4.86
CA LYS A 281 -1.17 -1.32 -3.76
C LYS A 281 -2.67 -1.62 -3.63
N VAL A 282 -3.53 -0.59 -3.75
CA VAL A 282 -4.99 -0.79 -3.74
C VAL A 282 -5.46 -1.60 -4.96
N ARG A 283 -4.93 -1.32 -6.16
CA ARG A 283 -5.20 -2.10 -7.38
C ARG A 283 -4.81 -3.57 -7.23
N GLN A 284 -3.62 -3.84 -6.69
CA GLN A 284 -3.13 -5.21 -6.50
C GLN A 284 -4.05 -6.04 -5.62
N VAL A 285 -4.69 -5.45 -4.61
CA VAL A 285 -5.60 -6.18 -3.72
C VAL A 285 -7.06 -6.10 -4.12
N ALA A 286 -7.42 -5.41 -5.21
CA ALA A 286 -8.82 -5.18 -5.62
C ALA A 286 -9.60 -6.47 -5.95
N HIS A 287 -8.87 -7.54 -6.33
CA HIS A 287 -9.45 -8.85 -6.68
C HIS A 287 -9.65 -9.79 -5.47
N VAL A 288 -9.01 -9.49 -4.33
CA VAL A 288 -9.02 -10.38 -3.15
C VAL A 288 -10.43 -10.50 -2.57
N GLY A 289 -10.90 -11.73 -2.36
CA GLY A 289 -12.13 -12.01 -1.59
C GLY A 289 -13.45 -11.86 -2.34
N ARG A 290 -13.44 -11.67 -3.67
CA ARG A 290 -14.66 -11.56 -4.49
C ARG A 290 -15.36 -12.91 -4.66
N ALA A 291 -16.67 -12.95 -4.41
CA ALA A 291 -17.54 -14.07 -4.80
C ALA A 291 -18.11 -13.79 -6.21
N GLY A 292 -17.86 -14.70 -7.17
CA GLY A 292 -18.43 -14.62 -8.53
C GLY A 292 -17.45 -14.53 -9.72
N ALA A 293 -16.18 -14.92 -9.57
CA ALA A 293 -15.24 -15.03 -10.70
C ALA A 293 -15.40 -16.33 -11.53
N GLU A 294 -16.62 -16.87 -11.59
CA GLU A 294 -17.05 -17.83 -12.60
C GLU A 294 -18.39 -17.30 -13.16
N GLY A 295 -18.37 -16.74 -14.37
CA GLY A 295 -19.59 -16.39 -15.10
C GLY A 295 -20.00 -14.91 -15.14
N SER A 296 -19.10 -14.02 -15.55
CA SER A 296 -19.47 -12.80 -16.30
C SER A 296 -18.31 -12.37 -17.19
N ALA A 297 -17.95 -13.27 -18.11
CA ALA A 297 -17.15 -12.93 -19.28
C ALA A 297 -18.09 -12.25 -20.31
N ALA A 298 -18.41 -10.97 -20.09
CA ALA A 298 -18.97 -10.04 -21.07
C ALA A 298 -19.26 -8.68 -20.41
N ALA A 299 -18.24 -7.84 -20.22
CA ALA A 299 -18.35 -6.36 -20.28
C ALA A 299 -17.04 -5.63 -19.92
N ASP A 300 -16.12 -6.25 -19.18
CA ASP A 300 -14.78 -5.69 -18.95
C ASP A 300 -13.73 -6.67 -19.47
N ALA A 301 -13.30 -6.44 -20.72
CA ALA A 301 -12.10 -7.07 -21.23
C ALA A 301 -10.90 -6.53 -20.41
N PRO A 302 -10.01 -7.40 -19.90
CA PRO A 302 -8.83 -6.97 -19.20
C PRO A 302 -7.84 -6.40 -20.22
N MET A 303 -7.57 -5.09 -20.13
CA MET A 303 -6.36 -4.53 -20.74
C MET A 303 -5.22 -4.65 -19.74
N GLY A 304 -4.22 -5.45 -20.11
CA GLY A 304 -2.90 -5.48 -19.48
C GLY A 304 -2.72 -6.59 -18.43
N GLY A 305 -2.09 -7.69 -18.85
CA GLY A 305 -1.61 -8.73 -17.93
C GLY A 305 -0.55 -8.19 -16.97
N SER A 306 -0.60 -8.68 -15.74
CA SER A 306 0.40 -8.46 -14.70
C SER A 306 1.76 -9.04 -15.13
N GLY A 307 2.69 -8.15 -15.41
CA GLY A 307 4.10 -8.44 -15.63
C GLY A 307 4.70 -7.37 -16.53
N ALA A 308 5.83 -6.78 -16.13
CA ALA A 308 6.73 -6.21 -17.12
C ALA A 308 6.90 -7.25 -18.24
N PRO A 309 6.96 -6.86 -19.52
CA PRO A 309 7.20 -7.81 -20.58
C PRO A 309 8.43 -8.64 -20.19
N ASP A 310 8.36 -9.96 -20.32
CA ASP A 310 9.47 -10.87 -20.01
C ASP A 310 10.58 -10.63 -21.03
N VAL A 311 11.33 -9.54 -20.80
CA VAL A 311 12.34 -9.01 -21.69
C VAL A 311 13.67 -9.45 -21.16
N ALA A 312 14.38 -10.24 -21.97
CA ALA A 312 15.76 -10.60 -21.67
C ALA A 312 16.64 -9.36 -21.86
N VAL A 313 17.07 -8.74 -20.76
CA VAL A 313 17.98 -7.58 -20.79
C VAL A 313 19.43 -8.06 -20.69
N GLY A 314 20.21 -7.81 -21.73
CA GLY A 314 21.65 -8.05 -21.78
C GLY A 314 22.45 -6.75 -21.73
N ALA A 315 23.70 -6.83 -21.30
CA ALA A 315 24.68 -5.76 -21.46
C ALA A 315 25.53 -6.00 -22.72
N CYS A 316 25.90 -4.94 -23.42
CA CYS A 316 26.81 -4.98 -24.56
C CYS A 316 28.22 -5.36 -24.09
N GLN A 317 28.78 -6.41 -24.68
CA GLN A 317 30.13 -6.91 -24.43
C GLN A 317 31.05 -6.56 -25.61
N GLU A 318 32.35 -6.74 -25.46
CA GLU A 318 33.35 -6.42 -26.51
C GLU A 318 33.12 -7.18 -27.83
N ASP A 319 32.59 -8.41 -27.75
CA ASP A 319 32.30 -9.28 -28.90
C ASP A 319 30.88 -9.12 -29.46
N THR A 320 30.07 -8.21 -28.88
CA THR A 320 28.68 -8.00 -29.32
C THR A 320 28.64 -7.27 -30.67
N ASP A 321 28.07 -7.92 -31.70
CA ASP A 321 27.72 -7.28 -32.98
C ASP A 321 26.37 -6.57 -32.85
N ILE A 322 26.41 -5.25 -32.62
CA ILE A 322 25.23 -4.42 -32.37
C ILE A 322 24.38 -4.28 -33.65
N SER A 323 25.02 -4.26 -34.83
CA SER A 323 24.32 -4.17 -36.11
C SER A 323 23.57 -5.45 -36.46
N GLN A 324 24.12 -6.62 -36.15
CA GLN A 324 23.41 -7.89 -36.27
C GLN A 324 22.29 -7.99 -35.22
N TRP A 325 22.58 -7.64 -33.96
CA TRP A 325 21.58 -7.63 -32.89
C TRP A 325 20.36 -6.76 -33.26
N ALA A 326 20.58 -5.54 -33.76
CA ALA A 326 19.49 -4.66 -34.16
C ALA A 326 18.66 -5.20 -35.33
N ARG A 327 19.28 -5.92 -36.28
CA ARG A 327 18.57 -6.57 -37.40
C ARG A 327 17.70 -7.73 -36.92
N ASP A 328 18.21 -8.53 -35.99
CA ASP A 328 17.50 -9.70 -35.47
C ASP A 328 16.33 -9.32 -34.55
N ASN A 329 16.37 -8.12 -33.96
CA ASN A 329 15.38 -7.62 -33.01
C ASN A 329 14.56 -6.44 -33.56
N ALA A 330 14.52 -6.23 -34.88
CA ALA A 330 13.75 -5.17 -35.50
C ALA A 330 12.22 -5.43 -35.39
N PRO A 331 11.37 -4.39 -35.23
CA PRO A 331 11.73 -2.97 -35.12
C PRO A 331 12.41 -2.63 -33.78
N VAL A 332 13.36 -1.69 -33.81
CA VAL A 332 14.15 -1.31 -32.62
C VAL A 332 13.59 -0.05 -31.96
N ALA A 333 13.47 -0.08 -30.64
CA ALA A 333 13.24 1.08 -29.78
C ALA A 333 14.57 1.62 -29.25
N VAL A 334 14.62 2.91 -28.97
CA VAL A 334 15.76 3.55 -28.28
C VAL A 334 15.30 4.33 -27.06
N LEU A 335 16.09 4.25 -25.98
CA LEU A 335 15.95 5.10 -24.80
C LEU A 335 17.34 5.48 -24.29
N VAL A 336 17.51 6.76 -23.97
CA VAL A 336 18.78 7.31 -23.47
C VAL A 336 18.61 7.74 -22.02
N GLU A 337 19.58 7.36 -21.19
CA GLU A 337 19.79 7.94 -19.88
C GLU A 337 21.01 8.87 -19.95
N GLY A 338 20.82 10.12 -19.56
CA GLY A 338 21.86 11.13 -19.61
C GLY A 338 21.31 12.55 -19.58
N ASP A 339 22.06 13.48 -20.15
CA ASP A 339 21.70 14.90 -20.21
C ASP A 339 21.15 15.25 -21.61
N PRO A 340 19.86 15.63 -21.75
CA PRO A 340 19.25 15.94 -23.03
C PRO A 340 19.47 17.39 -23.48
N ARG A 341 20.24 18.22 -22.74
CA ARG A 341 20.45 19.63 -23.09
C ARG A 341 21.23 19.78 -24.39
N ALA A 342 20.80 20.69 -25.26
CA ALA A 342 21.35 20.83 -26.60
C ALA A 342 22.87 21.08 -26.69
N VAL A 343 23.44 21.83 -25.74
CA VAL A 343 24.86 22.23 -25.71
C VAL A 343 25.71 21.31 -24.82
N ALA A 344 25.12 20.77 -23.76
CA ALA A 344 25.81 19.95 -22.74
C ALA A 344 25.35 18.49 -22.78
N GLY A 345 24.86 18.05 -23.93
CA GLY A 345 24.29 16.72 -24.11
C GLY A 345 25.26 15.63 -23.67
N ARG A 346 24.74 14.58 -23.03
CA ARG A 346 25.55 13.46 -22.57
C ARG A 346 24.71 12.18 -22.61
N VAL A 347 25.34 11.09 -22.99
CA VAL A 347 24.77 9.74 -22.86
C VAL A 347 25.56 9.03 -21.79
N ASP A 348 24.91 8.72 -20.68
CA ASP A 348 25.47 7.89 -19.60
C ASP A 348 25.22 6.41 -19.92
N ARG A 349 23.99 6.09 -20.36
CA ARG A 349 23.62 4.76 -20.84
C ARG A 349 22.64 4.87 -22.00
N LEU A 350 22.73 3.92 -22.91
CA LEU A 350 21.84 3.77 -24.06
C LEU A 350 21.20 2.39 -24.00
N ALA A 351 19.89 2.28 -24.23
CA ALA A 351 19.24 1.00 -24.42
C ALA A 351 18.64 0.90 -25.82
N LEU A 352 18.90 -0.22 -26.50
CA LEU A 352 18.18 -0.64 -27.69
C LEU A 352 17.26 -1.80 -27.32
N ALA A 353 16.03 -1.83 -27.80
CA ALA A 353 15.10 -2.91 -27.48
C ALA A 353 14.28 -3.38 -28.70
N GLY A 354 14.19 -4.69 -28.87
CA GLY A 354 13.15 -5.33 -29.67
C GLY A 354 11.91 -5.62 -28.84
N ALA A 355 11.07 -6.55 -29.30
CA ALA A 355 9.84 -6.92 -28.60
C ALA A 355 10.09 -7.69 -27.29
N ASP A 356 11.12 -8.55 -27.26
CA ASP A 356 11.38 -9.51 -26.18
C ASP A 356 12.83 -9.45 -25.64
N ARG A 357 13.68 -8.62 -26.24
CA ARG A 357 15.08 -8.45 -25.81
C ARG A 357 15.48 -6.99 -25.76
N ALA A 358 16.31 -6.65 -24.80
CA ALA A 358 16.94 -5.34 -24.70
C ALA A 358 18.46 -5.47 -24.56
N LEU A 359 19.19 -4.56 -25.18
CA LEU A 359 20.64 -4.43 -25.10
C LEU A 359 20.98 -3.09 -24.46
N VAL A 360 21.61 -3.14 -23.29
CA VAL A 360 22.12 -1.97 -22.57
C VAL A 360 23.55 -1.72 -22.99
N ILE A 361 23.82 -0.50 -23.41
CA ILE A 361 25.09 -0.04 -23.95
C ILE A 361 25.61 1.08 -23.06
N ASP A 362 26.81 0.89 -22.52
CA ASP A 362 27.61 1.96 -21.91
C ASP A 362 28.53 2.54 -22.99
N PRO A 363 28.35 3.80 -23.42
CA PRO A 363 29.19 4.41 -24.44
C PRO A 363 30.69 4.39 -24.12
N ALA A 364 31.07 4.39 -22.84
CA ALA A 364 32.48 4.40 -22.42
C ALA A 364 33.18 3.05 -22.64
N LEU A 365 32.42 1.97 -22.82
CA LEU A 365 32.95 0.61 -23.00
C LEU A 365 32.94 0.14 -24.47
N LEU A 366 32.46 0.96 -25.40
CA LEU A 366 32.36 0.58 -26.80
C LEU A 366 33.72 0.55 -27.49
N THR A 367 33.93 -0.49 -28.32
CA THR A 367 35.03 -0.51 -29.29
C THR A 367 34.76 0.47 -30.44
N PRO A 368 35.78 0.94 -31.18
CA PRO A 368 35.58 1.82 -32.34
C PRO A 368 34.62 1.26 -33.38
N ALA A 369 34.67 -0.06 -33.62
CA ALA A 369 33.74 -0.72 -34.54
C ALA A 369 32.29 -0.67 -34.02
N GLN A 370 32.08 -0.87 -32.71
CA GLN A 370 30.76 -0.78 -32.11
C GLN A 370 30.21 0.64 -32.07
N VAL A 371 31.06 1.67 -31.91
CA VAL A 371 30.65 3.09 -32.04
C VAL A 371 30.04 3.34 -33.43
N ASP A 372 30.67 2.83 -34.49
CA ASP A 372 30.15 2.93 -35.85
C ASP A 372 28.85 2.13 -36.03
N GLN A 373 28.77 0.92 -35.44
CA GLN A 373 27.55 0.09 -35.48
C GLN A 373 26.37 0.78 -34.78
N VAL A 374 26.57 1.37 -33.60
CA VAL A 374 25.55 2.14 -32.87
C VAL A 374 25.09 3.32 -33.73
N GLY A 375 26.02 4.08 -34.31
CA GLY A 375 25.70 5.19 -35.20
C GLY A 375 24.85 4.76 -36.40
N GLY A 376 25.18 3.62 -37.03
CA GLY A 376 24.42 3.06 -38.13
C GLY A 376 22.99 2.65 -37.74
N VAL A 377 22.82 2.02 -36.58
CA VAL A 377 21.50 1.63 -36.06
C VAL A 377 20.65 2.85 -35.72
N LEU A 378 21.22 3.85 -35.04
CA LEU A 378 20.49 5.07 -34.66
C LEU A 378 20.05 5.90 -35.87
N ALA A 379 20.87 5.96 -36.92
CA ALA A 379 20.59 6.76 -38.11
C ALA A 379 19.43 6.25 -38.96
N GLY A 380 19.10 4.94 -38.92
CA GLY A 380 18.08 4.38 -39.82
C GLY A 380 17.34 3.13 -39.35
N GLY A 381 17.68 2.56 -38.18
CA GLY A 381 17.08 1.33 -37.65
C GLY A 381 16.10 1.52 -36.50
N VAL A 382 15.99 2.73 -35.94
CA VAL A 382 15.12 3.03 -34.80
C VAL A 382 13.71 3.38 -35.27
N ALA A 383 12.73 2.64 -34.76
CA ALA A 383 11.33 2.80 -35.10
C ALA A 383 10.55 3.58 -34.03
N VAL A 384 11.01 3.62 -32.78
CA VAL A 384 10.34 4.30 -31.66
C VAL A 384 11.36 4.88 -30.67
N ALA A 385 11.07 6.07 -30.16
CA ALA A 385 11.84 6.75 -29.13
C ALA A 385 10.90 7.48 -28.15
N HIS A 386 11.43 7.88 -27.01
CA HIS A 386 10.79 8.81 -26.08
C HIS A 386 11.58 10.13 -26.08
N ASP A 387 10.90 11.27 -26.25
CA ASP A 387 11.53 12.59 -26.39
C ASP A 387 12.62 12.58 -27.47
N TRP A 388 12.20 12.50 -28.73
CA TRP A 388 13.08 12.40 -29.89
C TRP A 388 14.08 13.57 -29.92
N LYS A 389 13.64 14.79 -29.61
CA LYS A 389 14.52 15.98 -29.62
C LYS A 389 15.58 15.89 -28.53
N GLY A 390 15.19 15.61 -27.28
CA GLY A 390 16.13 15.44 -26.18
C GLY A 390 17.11 14.31 -26.43
N THR A 391 16.61 13.17 -26.92
CA THR A 391 17.42 12.01 -27.32
C THR A 391 18.42 12.38 -28.43
N ALA A 392 17.99 13.11 -29.47
CA ALA A 392 18.86 13.57 -30.56
C ALA A 392 19.97 14.50 -30.05
N HIS A 393 19.68 15.38 -29.08
CA HIS A 393 20.70 16.25 -28.47
C HIS A 393 21.75 15.46 -27.69
N ALA A 394 21.32 14.51 -26.86
CA ALA A 394 22.23 13.65 -26.10
C ALA A 394 23.13 12.81 -27.03
N LEU A 395 22.55 12.15 -28.03
CA LEU A 395 23.29 11.32 -28.99
C LEU A 395 24.30 12.13 -29.82
N ARG A 396 23.93 13.36 -30.22
CA ARG A 396 24.82 14.24 -31.00
C ARG A 396 26.11 14.57 -30.27
N ALA A 397 26.07 14.71 -28.95
CA ALA A 397 27.26 14.97 -28.16
C ALA A 397 28.29 13.83 -28.23
N GLN A 398 27.84 12.61 -28.58
CA GLN A 398 28.66 11.43 -28.83
C GLN A 398 28.99 11.22 -30.32
N GLY A 399 28.62 12.17 -31.19
CA GLY A 399 28.82 12.06 -32.64
C GLY A 399 27.79 11.19 -33.37
N TRP A 400 26.74 10.73 -32.69
CA TRP A 400 25.67 9.93 -33.28
C TRP A 400 24.49 10.78 -33.74
N ALA A 401 23.82 10.33 -34.81
CA ALA A 401 22.61 10.96 -35.32
C ALA A 401 21.42 10.00 -35.16
N LEU A 402 20.30 10.52 -34.66
CA LEU A 402 19.03 9.80 -34.60
C LEU A 402 18.22 10.04 -35.87
N GLY A 403 17.73 8.97 -36.50
CA GLY A 403 16.89 9.07 -37.68
C GLY A 403 15.57 9.80 -37.44
N GLU A 404 15.13 10.58 -38.43
CA GLU A 404 13.88 11.37 -38.36
C GLU A 404 12.62 10.51 -38.55
N ALA A 405 12.75 9.33 -39.17
CA ALA A 405 11.66 8.38 -39.39
C ALA A 405 11.37 7.53 -38.14
N CYS A 406 11.09 8.18 -37.01
CA CYS A 406 10.88 7.57 -35.71
C CYS A 406 9.54 8.01 -35.11
N PHE A 407 8.86 7.12 -34.39
CA PHE A 407 7.67 7.46 -33.61
C PHE A 407 8.07 7.97 -32.22
N ASP A 408 7.74 9.21 -31.88
CA ASP A 408 7.96 9.76 -30.54
C ASP A 408 6.73 9.54 -29.64
N VAL A 409 6.89 8.68 -28.62
CA VAL A 409 5.80 8.38 -27.67
C VAL A 409 5.42 9.55 -26.77
N MET A 410 6.33 10.50 -26.54
CA MET A 410 6.07 11.69 -25.72
C MET A 410 5.13 12.64 -26.48
N LEU A 411 5.45 12.94 -27.74
CA LEU A 411 4.63 13.79 -28.59
C LEU A 411 3.29 13.13 -28.92
N ALA A 412 3.29 11.81 -29.18
CA ALA A 412 2.05 11.07 -29.37
C ALA A 412 1.13 11.14 -28.14
N ALA A 413 1.70 10.97 -26.94
CA ALA A 413 0.94 11.08 -25.70
C ALA A 413 0.42 12.50 -25.45
N TYR A 414 1.20 13.53 -25.80
CA TYR A 414 0.78 14.94 -25.73
C TYR A 414 -0.43 15.22 -26.61
N LEU A 415 -0.44 14.71 -27.85
CA LEU A 415 -1.58 14.85 -28.76
C LEU A 415 -2.83 14.13 -28.22
N VAL A 416 -2.67 12.89 -27.72
CA VAL A 416 -3.80 12.11 -27.18
C VAL A 416 -4.40 12.76 -25.93
N ALA A 417 -3.57 13.32 -25.05
CA ALA A 417 -4.01 13.93 -23.81
C ALA A 417 -3.06 15.08 -23.41
N PRO A 418 -3.32 16.33 -23.80
CA PRO A 418 -2.40 17.45 -23.59
C PRO A 418 -2.33 17.96 -22.14
N ASP A 419 -3.36 17.70 -21.33
CA ASP A 419 -3.49 18.21 -19.95
C ASP A 419 -2.79 17.33 -18.89
N GLN A 420 -1.80 16.52 -19.30
CA GLN A 420 -1.09 15.62 -18.39
C GLN A 420 0.02 16.33 -17.63
N ARG A 421 0.17 15.98 -16.34
CA ARG A 421 1.21 16.56 -15.46
C ARG A 421 2.63 16.13 -15.85
N SER A 422 2.78 14.95 -16.46
CA SER A 422 4.07 14.40 -16.88
C SER A 422 3.92 13.55 -18.14
N TYR A 423 4.96 13.61 -18.98
CA TYR A 423 5.15 12.78 -20.15
C TYR A 423 6.47 11.99 -20.08
N ALA A 424 7.05 11.79 -18.90
CA ALA A 424 8.24 10.95 -18.77
C ALA A 424 7.93 9.50 -19.18
N ALA A 425 8.92 8.78 -19.74
CA ALA A 425 8.72 7.43 -20.29
C ALA A 425 8.08 6.47 -19.27
N ALA A 426 8.61 6.44 -18.04
CA ALA A 426 8.10 5.58 -16.97
C ALA A 426 6.63 5.90 -16.62
N ASP A 427 6.29 7.18 -16.51
CA ASP A 427 4.93 7.62 -16.21
C ASP A 427 3.97 7.29 -17.35
N LEU A 428 4.41 7.40 -18.61
CA LEU A 428 3.61 7.02 -19.78
C LEU A 428 3.37 5.52 -19.84
N ILE A 429 4.41 4.72 -19.59
CA ILE A 429 4.33 3.26 -19.59
C ILE A 429 3.39 2.78 -18.49
N ASP A 430 3.51 3.30 -17.27
CA ASP A 430 2.59 2.96 -16.18
C ASP A 430 1.16 3.42 -16.48
N ARG A 431 0.98 4.68 -16.90
CA ARG A 431 -0.35 5.26 -17.14
C ARG A 431 -1.10 4.58 -18.29
N VAL A 432 -0.44 4.33 -19.40
CA VAL A 432 -1.07 3.82 -20.64
C VAL A 432 -1.11 2.30 -20.66
N LEU A 433 -0.05 1.62 -20.22
CA LEU A 433 0.05 0.16 -20.29
C LEU A 433 -0.24 -0.54 -18.96
N GLY A 434 -0.25 0.18 -17.84
CA GLY A 434 -0.35 -0.42 -16.51
C GLY A 434 0.91 -1.20 -16.11
N ILE A 435 2.05 -0.94 -16.76
CA ILE A 435 3.30 -1.65 -16.53
C ILE A 435 4.19 -0.80 -15.62
N ASP A 436 4.48 -1.30 -14.43
CA ASP A 436 5.49 -0.70 -13.56
C ASP A 436 6.86 -1.25 -13.92
N VAL A 437 7.67 -0.40 -14.55
CA VAL A 437 9.05 -0.72 -14.93
C VAL A 437 10.07 -0.11 -13.95
N GLY A 438 9.62 0.58 -12.90
CA GLY A 438 10.54 1.23 -11.98
C GLY A 438 9.88 1.77 -10.71
N GLY A 439 9.86 0.93 -9.67
CA GLY A 439 9.99 1.40 -8.30
C GLY A 439 11.31 2.14 -8.11
N ASP A 440 11.30 3.15 -7.24
CA ASP A 440 12.51 3.70 -6.66
C ASP A 440 13.39 2.54 -6.17
N ALA A 441 14.70 2.67 -6.36
CA ALA A 441 15.64 1.81 -5.67
C ALA A 441 15.22 1.71 -4.19
N PRO A 442 15.32 0.54 -3.54
CA PRO A 442 15.40 0.52 -2.08
C PRO A 442 16.41 1.59 -1.64
N ASP A 443 16.23 2.17 -0.45
CA ASP A 443 17.16 3.09 0.22
C ASP A 443 18.63 2.60 0.34
N ASP A 444 19.00 1.49 -0.32
CA ASP A 444 20.34 0.93 -0.45
C ASP A 444 21.17 1.53 -1.59
N ALA A 445 20.81 2.72 -2.12
CA ALA A 445 21.70 3.49 -2.99
C ALA A 445 23.04 3.89 -2.32
N LEU A 446 23.18 3.61 -1.01
CA LEU A 446 24.42 3.75 -0.25
C LEU A 446 25.30 2.48 -0.24
N PHE A 447 24.85 1.35 -0.81
CA PHE A 447 25.57 0.06 -0.77
C PHE A 447 26.01 -0.50 -2.13
N ASP A 448 25.65 0.11 -3.27
CA ASP A 448 26.02 -0.41 -4.61
C ASP A 448 27.31 0.21 -5.18
N LEU A 449 28.34 0.28 -4.35
CA LEU A 449 29.71 0.20 -4.86
C LEU A 449 30.09 -1.29 -4.85
N GLU A 450 30.36 -1.83 -6.04
CA GLU A 450 30.93 -3.17 -6.31
C GLU A 450 29.93 -4.33 -6.41
N ALA A 451 29.30 -4.47 -7.58
CA ALA A 451 28.91 -5.78 -8.11
C ALA A 451 29.53 -5.96 -9.50
N GLU A 452 30.80 -6.40 -9.55
CA GLU A 452 31.43 -6.92 -10.76
C GLU A 452 30.75 -8.26 -11.12
N GLY A 453 29.82 -8.22 -12.05
CA GLY A 453 29.24 -9.39 -12.71
C GLY A 453 29.05 -9.13 -14.20
N GLU A 454 29.09 -10.17 -15.03
CA GLU A 454 28.99 -10.10 -16.50
C GLU A 454 27.62 -9.60 -17.06
N GLY A 455 26.73 -9.08 -16.21
CA GLY A 455 25.36 -8.65 -16.56
C GLY A 455 25.12 -7.14 -16.44
N PRO A 456 23.98 -6.62 -16.94
CA PRO A 456 23.65 -5.20 -16.81
C PRO A 456 23.44 -4.82 -15.33
N SER A 457 23.88 -3.62 -14.95
CA SER A 457 23.58 -3.06 -13.62
C SER A 457 22.07 -2.97 -13.36
N VAL A 458 21.64 -2.84 -12.11
CA VAL A 458 20.22 -2.69 -11.77
C VAL A 458 19.56 -1.55 -12.55
N ALA A 459 20.26 -0.42 -12.67
CA ALA A 459 19.82 0.72 -13.46
C ALA A 459 19.79 0.43 -14.97
N GLY A 460 20.79 -0.31 -15.48
CA GLY A 460 20.79 -0.79 -16.87
C GLY A 460 19.62 -1.73 -17.17
N ALA A 461 19.36 -2.71 -16.30
CA ALA A 461 18.24 -3.63 -16.42
C ALA A 461 16.89 -2.89 -16.43
N ARG A 462 16.76 -1.86 -15.60
CA ARG A 462 15.59 -0.96 -15.59
C ARG A 462 15.45 -0.21 -16.92
N LEU A 463 16.52 0.41 -17.40
CA LEU A 463 16.52 1.15 -18.67
C LEU A 463 16.14 0.24 -19.85
N GLY A 464 16.67 -0.98 -19.90
CA GLY A 464 16.35 -1.97 -20.93
C GLY A 464 14.87 -2.36 -20.96
N ARG A 465 14.27 -2.61 -19.79
CA ARG A 465 12.82 -2.89 -19.70
C ARG A 465 11.97 -1.68 -20.11
N LEU A 466 12.36 -0.46 -19.72
CA LEU A 466 11.65 0.77 -20.11
C LEU A 466 11.69 0.95 -21.63
N CYS A 467 12.86 0.73 -22.24
CA CYS A 467 13.05 0.81 -23.68
C CYS A 467 12.16 -0.19 -24.43
N ALA A 468 12.10 -1.45 -23.96
CA ALA A 468 11.24 -2.48 -24.59
C ALA A 468 9.76 -2.14 -24.50
N ALA A 469 9.31 -1.54 -23.38
CA ALA A 469 7.93 -1.11 -23.19
C ALA A 469 7.50 0.06 -24.11
N LEU A 470 8.43 0.71 -24.83
CA LEU A 470 8.08 1.72 -25.83
C LEU A 470 7.33 1.11 -27.03
N HIS A 471 7.53 -0.16 -27.35
CA HIS A 471 6.82 -0.84 -28.44
C HIS A 471 5.32 -0.97 -28.20
N PRO A 472 4.84 -1.60 -27.10
CA PRO A 472 3.42 -1.62 -26.78
C PRO A 472 2.86 -0.21 -26.55
N LEU A 473 3.64 0.72 -25.99
CA LEU A 473 3.21 2.10 -25.81
C LEU A 473 2.92 2.79 -27.15
N ARG A 474 3.80 2.61 -28.14
CA ARG A 474 3.58 3.07 -29.51
C ARG A 474 2.31 2.46 -30.12
N ALA A 475 2.05 1.18 -29.88
CA ALA A 475 0.87 0.52 -30.43
C ALA A 475 -0.42 1.15 -29.88
N GLU A 476 -0.52 1.32 -28.56
CA GLU A 476 -1.68 1.91 -27.89
C GLU A 476 -1.89 3.39 -28.27
N LEU A 477 -0.83 4.20 -28.20
CA LEU A 477 -0.92 5.62 -28.58
C LEU A 477 -1.22 5.79 -30.07
N GLY A 478 -0.68 4.92 -30.92
CA GLY A 478 -0.93 4.93 -32.35
C GLY A 478 -2.36 4.53 -32.72
N GLU A 479 -3.00 3.62 -31.97
CA GLU A 479 -4.43 3.32 -32.08
C GLU A 479 -5.27 4.52 -31.62
N ALA A 480 -4.94 5.10 -30.46
CA ALA A 480 -5.66 6.26 -29.92
C ALA A 480 -5.67 7.46 -30.89
N LEU A 481 -4.51 7.81 -31.46
CA LEU A 481 -4.39 8.87 -32.46
C LEU A 481 -5.17 8.59 -33.75
N ARG A 482 -5.26 7.33 -34.17
CA ARG A 482 -6.10 6.95 -35.32
C ARG A 482 -7.57 7.05 -34.98
N GLY A 483 -7.96 6.70 -33.76
CA GLY A 483 -9.32 6.84 -33.25
C GLY A 483 -9.79 8.29 -33.17
N SER A 484 -8.91 9.23 -32.81
CA SER A 484 -9.21 10.67 -32.78
C SER A 484 -9.06 11.38 -34.14
N GLY A 485 -8.44 10.73 -35.14
CA GLY A 485 -8.15 11.32 -36.44
C GLY A 485 -6.92 12.24 -36.46
N GLU A 486 -6.11 12.21 -35.40
CA GLU A 486 -4.95 13.10 -35.18
C GLU A 486 -3.61 12.47 -35.58
N ALA A 487 -3.61 11.24 -36.07
CA ALA A 487 -2.39 10.53 -36.47
C ALA A 487 -1.51 11.34 -37.46
N GLY A 488 -2.12 12.11 -38.36
CA GLY A 488 -1.40 12.99 -39.30
C GLY A 488 -0.72 14.18 -38.62
N LEU A 489 -1.20 14.66 -37.46
CA LEU A 489 -0.55 15.75 -36.73
C LEU A 489 0.84 15.31 -36.24
N LEU A 490 0.96 14.07 -35.75
CA LEU A 490 2.25 13.55 -35.31
C LEU A 490 3.25 13.46 -36.46
N SER A 491 2.86 12.89 -37.60
CA SER A 491 3.76 12.65 -38.74
C SER A 491 4.06 13.89 -39.55
N ASP A 492 3.08 14.77 -39.75
CA ASP A 492 3.18 15.87 -40.73
C ASP A 492 3.51 17.21 -40.07
N VAL A 493 3.32 17.34 -38.75
CA VAL A 493 3.53 18.58 -38.00
C VAL A 493 4.54 18.41 -36.87
N GLU A 494 4.24 17.57 -35.88
CA GLU A 494 5.03 17.51 -34.63
C GLU A 494 6.45 16.96 -34.85
N MET A 495 6.59 15.82 -35.54
CA MET A 495 7.91 15.25 -35.82
C MET A 495 8.80 16.14 -36.71
N PRO A 496 8.32 16.69 -37.84
CA PRO A 496 9.10 17.67 -38.62
C PRO A 496 9.48 18.92 -37.81
N THR A 497 8.58 19.40 -36.94
CA THR A 497 8.85 20.55 -36.08
C THR A 497 9.92 20.23 -35.05
N ALA A 498 9.87 19.06 -34.42
CA ALA A 498 10.89 18.58 -33.48
C ALA A 498 12.28 18.52 -34.14
N ALA A 499 12.37 18.05 -35.38
CA ALA A 499 13.62 18.02 -36.15
C ALA A 499 14.18 19.43 -36.44
N VAL A 500 13.31 20.38 -36.82
CA VAL A 500 13.71 21.77 -37.03
C VAL A 500 14.18 22.42 -35.73
N LEU A 501 13.46 22.24 -34.62
CA LEU A 501 13.84 22.76 -33.31
C LEU A 501 15.18 22.18 -32.83
N ALA A 502 15.37 20.86 -32.98
CA ALA A 502 16.65 20.22 -32.71
C ALA A 502 17.80 20.81 -33.57
N GLY A 503 17.48 21.27 -34.79
CA GLY A 503 18.36 21.98 -35.70
C GLY A 503 18.71 23.40 -35.27
N MET A 504 17.74 24.13 -34.72
CA MET A 504 17.91 25.52 -34.26
C MET A 504 18.69 25.61 -32.95
N GLU A 505 18.50 24.64 -32.05
CA GLU A 505 19.19 24.57 -30.75
C GLU A 505 20.67 24.13 -30.87
N ARG A 506 21.20 24.04 -32.10
CA ARG A 506 22.59 23.64 -32.38
C ARG A 506 23.62 24.76 -32.16
N VAL A 507 23.18 26.00 -31.98
CA VAL A 507 24.01 27.22 -32.00
C VAL A 507 24.74 27.47 -30.69
#